data_AF-A0A536P8G2-F1
#
_entry.id   AF-A0A536P8G2-F1
#
_cell.length_a   1.000
_cell.length_b   1.000
_cell.length_c   1.000
_cell.angle_alpha   90.00
_cell.angle_beta   90.00
_cell.angle_gamma   90.00
#
_symmetry.space_group_name_H-M   'P 1'
#
loop_
_entity.id
_entity.type
_entity.pdbx_description
1 polymer ?
#
loop_
_entity_poly.entity_id
_entity_poly.type
_entity_poly.pdbx_seq_one_letter_code
_entity_poly.pdbx_strand_id
1 'polypeptide(L)'
;MDELIHEFRTPVRDPDGHLYRVRALGRARKDGTWIGWLEFAPVGFGGMARHTPRETTQPGPAALLYWALGIEPVYLEGAVARAVATRAGSAASSR
;
A
#
# COMPACT_ATOMS: atom_id res chain seq x y z
N MET A 1 -16.60 -2.58 -0.71
CA MET A 1 -15.67 -3.72 -0.63
C MET A 1 -14.32 -3.25 -1.12
N ASP A 2 -13.24 -3.86 -0.65
CA ASP A 2 -11.89 -3.57 -1.15
C ASP A 2 -11.56 -4.58 -2.24
N GLU A 3 -11.00 -4.08 -3.34
CA GLU A 3 -10.73 -4.85 -4.55
C GLU A 3 -9.24 -4.84 -4.83
N LEU A 4 -8.69 -6.02 -5.19
CA LEU A 4 -7.33 -6.12 -5.66
C LEU A 4 -7.25 -5.57 -7.09
N ILE A 5 -6.52 -4.46 -7.24
CA ILE A 5 -6.31 -3.82 -8.54
C ILE A 5 -5.08 -4.41 -9.23
N HIS A 6 -3.98 -4.56 -8.48
CA HIS A 6 -2.72 -5.06 -9.02
C HIS A 6 -1.87 -5.70 -7.92
N GLU A 7 -1.19 -6.81 -8.24
CA GLU A 7 -0.14 -7.39 -7.40
C GLU A 7 1.20 -7.19 -8.07
N PHE A 8 2.13 -6.53 -7.36
CA PHE A 8 3.46 -6.28 -7.86
C PHE A 8 4.28 -7.57 -7.78
N ARG A 9 5.01 -7.88 -8.85
CA ARG A 9 5.77 -9.13 -8.97
C ARG A 9 6.98 -9.16 -8.04
N THR A 10 7.64 -8.02 -7.87
CA THR A 10 8.86 -7.91 -7.08
C THR A 10 8.53 -7.44 -5.68
N PRO A 11 8.84 -8.24 -4.63
CA PRO A 11 8.74 -7.78 -3.25
C PRO A 11 9.68 -6.60 -2.98
N VAL A 12 9.32 -5.77 -2.01
CA VAL A 12 10.12 -4.59 -1.61
C VAL A 12 10.66 -4.79 -0.21
N ARG A 13 11.77 -4.13 0.10
CA ARG A 13 12.38 -4.15 1.43
C ARG A 13 12.13 -2.83 2.14
N ASP A 14 11.85 -2.91 3.45
CA ASP A 14 11.94 -1.73 4.31
C ASP A 14 13.42 -1.41 4.65
N PRO A 15 13.70 -0.29 5.34
CA PRO A 15 15.06 0.08 5.73
C PRO A 15 15.77 -0.94 6.64
N ASP A 16 15.02 -1.76 7.38
CA ASP A 16 15.55 -2.81 8.25
C ASP A 16 15.79 -4.14 7.50
N GLY A 17 15.45 -4.19 6.21
CA GLY A 17 15.65 -5.33 5.32
C GLY A 17 14.50 -6.34 5.30
N HIS A 18 13.37 -6.07 5.97
CA HIS A 18 12.20 -6.94 5.95
C HIS A 18 11.52 -6.90 4.58
N LEU A 19 11.18 -8.07 4.05
CA LEU A 19 10.54 -8.22 2.75
C LEU A 19 9.02 -8.13 2.84
N TYR A 20 8.42 -7.41 1.89
CA TYR A 20 6.98 -7.23 1.77
C TYR A 20 6.51 -7.49 0.35
N ARG A 21 5.44 -8.28 0.22
CA ARG A 21 4.65 -8.34 -1.01
C ARG A 21 3.77 -7.10 -1.09
N VAL A 22 3.73 -6.49 -2.28
CA VAL A 22 2.97 -5.26 -2.49
C VAL A 22 1.72 -5.54 -3.31
N ARG A 23 0.59 -4.99 -2.85
CA ARG A 23 -0.69 -5.01 -3.56
C ARG A 23 -1.25 -3.60 -3.66
N ALA A 24 -1.71 -3.21 -4.84
CA ALA A 24 -2.56 -2.05 -5.02
C ALA A 24 -4.02 -2.47 -4.80
N LEU A 25 -4.68 -1.83 -3.84
CA LEU A 25 -6.09 -2.04 -3.52
C LEU A 25 -6.91 -0.83 -3.92
N GLY A 26 -8.19 -1.07 -4.22
CA GLY A 26 -9.15 -0.06 -4.61
C GLY A 26 -10.49 -0.19 -3.89
N ARG A 27 -11.20 0.93 -3.72
CA ARG A 27 -12.59 0.93 -3.22
C ARG A 27 -13.41 1.99 -3.93
N ALA A 28 -14.58 1.58 -4.43
CA ALA A 28 -15.61 2.49 -4.94
C ALA A 28 -16.21 3.36 -3.82
N ARG A 29 -16.49 4.62 -4.14
CA ARG A 29 -17.14 5.59 -3.25
C ARG A 29 -18.55 5.89 -3.73
N LYS A 30 -19.35 6.49 -2.84
CA LYS A 30 -20.73 6.89 -3.13
C LYS A 30 -20.84 7.96 -4.23
N ASP A 31 -19.79 8.73 -4.45
CA ASP A 31 -19.70 9.79 -5.46
C ASP A 31 -19.31 9.27 -6.86
N GLY A 32 -19.20 7.95 -7.04
CA GLY A 32 -18.79 7.32 -8.29
C GLY A 32 -17.28 7.29 -8.52
N THR A 33 -16.47 7.90 -7.66
CA THR A 33 -15.02 7.82 -7.72
C THR A 33 -14.50 6.57 -7.01
N TRP A 34 -13.23 6.26 -7.27
CA TRP A 34 -12.49 5.17 -6.66
C TRP A 34 -11.29 5.71 -5.92
N ILE A 35 -10.96 5.13 -4.78
CA ILE A 35 -9.70 5.38 -4.10
C ILE A 35 -8.74 4.23 -4.24
N GLY A 36 -7.46 4.55 -4.37
CA GLY A 36 -6.36 3.59 -4.39
C GLY A 36 -5.42 3.79 -3.21
N TRP A 37 -4.89 2.68 -2.69
CA TRP A 37 -3.81 2.66 -1.70
C TRP A 37 -2.94 1.41 -1.91
N LEU A 38 -1.77 1.39 -1.28
CA LEU A 38 -0.87 0.25 -1.29
C LEU A 38 -0.99 -0.54 0.01
N GLU A 39 -0.91 -1.84 -0.11
CA GLU A 39 -0.82 -2.78 1.00
C GLU A 39 0.49 -3.56 0.91
N PHE A 40 1.14 -3.72 2.05
CA PHE A 40 2.41 -4.40 2.26
C PHE A 40 2.19 -5.58 3.20
N ALA A 41 2.16 -6.78 2.62
CA ALA A 41 2.06 -8.03 3.38
C ALA A 41 3.47 -8.60 3.64
N PRO A 42 3.87 -8.85 4.89
CA PRO A 42 5.17 -9.44 5.20
C PRO A 42 5.40 -10.76 4.45
N VAL A 43 6.59 -10.97 3.93
CA VAL A 43 7.02 -12.25 3.34
C VAL A 43 7.72 -13.06 4.43
N GLY A 44 7.07 -14.11 4.93
CA GLY A 44 7.59 -14.96 6.01
C GLY A 44 6.55 -15.25 7.08
N PHE A 45 6.98 -15.77 8.22
CA PHE A 45 6.08 -16.11 9.32
C PHE A 45 5.91 -14.94 10.29
N GLY A 46 4.67 -14.49 10.44
CA GLY A 46 4.27 -13.48 11.43
C GLY A 46 4.34 -12.05 10.91
N GLY A 47 3.35 -11.25 11.29
CA GLY A 47 3.27 -9.83 10.96
C GLY A 47 1.94 -9.47 10.30
N MET A 48 1.33 -8.39 10.79
CA MET A 48 0.10 -7.86 10.20
C MET A 48 0.45 -7.05 8.95
N ALA A 49 -0.39 -7.11 7.92
CA ALA A 49 -0.24 -6.25 6.75
C ALA A 49 -0.22 -4.77 7.14
N ARG A 50 0.53 -3.96 6.40
CA ARG A 50 0.53 -2.50 6.50
C ARG A 50 -0.09 -1.92 5.27
N HIS A 51 -0.63 -0.72 5.38
CA HIS A 51 -1.23 -0.05 4.25
C HIS A 51 -0.94 1.43 4.33
N THR A 52 -0.81 2.04 3.17
CA THR A 52 -0.74 3.49 3.07
C THR A 52 -2.12 4.08 3.35
N PRO A 53 -2.20 5.39 3.66
CA PRO A 53 -3.41 6.15 3.44
C PRO A 53 -3.82 6.11 1.95
N ARG A 54 -4.92 6.80 1.63
CA ARG A 54 -5.32 7.04 0.24
C ARG A 54 -4.16 7.71 -0.53
N GLU A 55 -3.69 7.02 -1.57
CA GLU A 55 -2.65 7.50 -2.49
C GLU A 55 -3.25 8.28 -3.66
N THR A 56 -4.43 7.85 -4.13
CA THR A 56 -5.05 8.46 -5.31
C THR A 56 -6.58 8.40 -5.26
N THR A 57 -7.22 9.27 -6.05
CA THR A 57 -8.65 9.20 -6.39
C THR A 57 -8.79 9.19 -7.91
N GLN A 58 -9.51 8.20 -8.42
CA GLN A 58 -9.62 7.89 -9.84
C GLN A 58 -11.10 7.73 -10.24
N PRO A 59 -11.46 7.90 -11.52
CA PRO A 59 -12.84 7.75 -11.98
C PRO A 59 -13.32 6.29 -12.02
N GLY A 60 -12.42 5.29 -11.90
CA GLY A 60 -12.78 3.89 -12.03
C GLY A 60 -11.62 2.92 -11.77
N PRO A 61 -11.89 1.60 -11.75
CA PRO A 61 -10.88 0.58 -11.49
C PRO A 61 -9.83 0.48 -12.61
N ALA A 62 -10.20 0.74 -13.87
CA ALA A 62 -9.24 0.79 -14.97
C ALA A 62 -8.21 1.93 -14.83
N ALA A 63 -8.65 3.10 -14.32
CA ALA A 63 -7.76 4.21 -14.03
C ALA A 63 -6.88 3.94 -12.79
N LEU A 64 -7.39 3.19 -11.80
CA LEU A 64 -6.56 2.67 -10.70
C LEU A 64 -5.52 1.67 -11.20
N LEU A 65 -5.86 0.78 -12.12
CA LEU A 65 -4.89 -0.14 -12.71
C LEU A 65 -3.78 0.62 -13.44
N TYR A 66 -4.15 1.62 -14.25
CA TYR A 66 -3.17 2.48 -14.92
C TYR A 66 -2.25 3.20 -13.91
N TRP A 67 -2.82 3.77 -12.84
CA TRP A 67 -2.03 4.33 -11.74
C TRP A 67 -1.06 3.30 -11.16
N ALA A 68 -1.54 2.11 -10.80
CA ALA A 68 -0.73 1.06 -10.19
C ALA A 68 0.43 0.59 -11.10
N LEU A 69 0.19 0.48 -12.41
CA LEU A 69 1.21 0.10 -13.39
C LEU A 69 2.28 1.17 -13.58
N GLY A 70 1.98 2.44 -13.27
CA GLY A 70 2.94 3.55 -13.32
C GLY A 70 3.74 3.73 -12.02
N ILE A 71 3.55 2.89 -11.01
CA ILE A 71 4.30 2.98 -9.76
C ILE A 71 5.66 2.33 -9.92
N GLU A 72 6.70 3.15 -9.82
CA GLU A 72 8.08 2.70 -9.91
C GLU A 72 8.56 2.02 -8.60
N PRO A 73 9.51 1.08 -8.68
CA PRO A 73 10.04 0.37 -7.51
C PRO A 73 10.52 1.31 -6.38
N VAL A 74 11.19 2.41 -6.73
CA VAL A 74 11.68 3.42 -5.77
C VAL A 74 10.55 4.06 -4.96
N TYR A 75 9.37 4.21 -5.55
CA TYR A 75 8.20 4.71 -4.82
C TYR A 75 7.75 3.72 -3.76
N LEU A 76 7.74 2.42 -4.10
CA LEU A 76 7.31 1.37 -3.20
C LEU A 76 8.24 1.23 -1.99
N GLU A 77 9.55 1.35 -2.20
CA GLU A 77 10.56 1.37 -1.13
C GLU A 77 10.32 2.52 -0.15
N GLY A 78 10.08 3.73 -0.66
CA GLY A 78 9.74 4.88 0.17
C GLY A 78 8.39 4.72 0.89
N ALA A 79 7.40 4.13 0.22
CA ALA A 79 6.06 3.92 0.77
C ALA A 79 6.05 2.87 1.90
N VAL A 80 6.78 1.76 1.75
CA VAL A 80 6.88 0.75 2.81
C VAL A 80 7.59 1.31 4.04
N ALA A 81 8.66 2.09 3.84
CA ALA A 81 9.37 2.74 4.95
C ALA A 81 8.43 3.62 5.78
N ARG A 82 7.58 4.43 5.12
CA ARG A 82 6.56 5.25 5.81
C ARG A 82 5.51 4.40 6.51
N ALA A 83 4.98 3.38 5.84
CA ALA A 83 3.90 2.55 6.37
C ALA A 83 4.32 1.73 7.60
N VAL A 84 5.59 1.32 7.67
CA VAL A 84 6.17 0.63 8.84
C VAL A 84 6.46 1.63 9.97
N ALA A 85 7.02 2.80 9.65
CA ALA A 85 7.36 3.82 10.65
C ALA A 85 6.13 4.39 11.39
N THR A 86 4.97 4.50 10.73
CA THR A 86 3.71 4.95 11.38
C THR A 86 3.34 4.12 12.61
N ARG A 87 3.73 2.84 12.68
CA ARG A 87 3.51 2.00 13.87
C ARG A 87 4.40 2.40 15.05
N ALA A 88 5.66 2.76 14.81
CA ALA A 88 6.62 3.13 15.86
C ALA A 88 6.18 4.42 16.59
N GLY A 89 5.55 5.36 15.87
CA GLY A 89 5.01 6.59 16.47
C GLY A 89 3.71 6.39 17.26
N SER A 90 2.84 5.46 16.83
CA SER A 90 1.54 5.21 17.49
C SER A 90 1.63 4.48 18.83
N ALA A 91 2.76 3.84 19.16
CA ALA A 91 3.00 3.23 20.47
C ALA A 91 3.54 4.23 21.52
N ALA A 92 3.90 5.46 21.12
CA ALA A 92 4.54 6.46 21.97
C ALA A 92 3.61 7.60 22.43
N SER A 93 2.33 7.60 22.02
CA SER A 93 1.34 8.60 22.45
C SER A 93 0.34 7.99 23.43
N SER A 94 0.83 7.64 24.61
CA SER A 94 0.04 7.43 25.82
C SER A 94 0.95 7.64 27.02
N ARG A 95 1.16 8.91 27.40
CA ARG A 95 1.64 9.34 28.72
C ARG A 95 0.90 10.61 29.10
#